data_AF-A0A0D6XNC4-F1
#
_entry.id   AF-A0A0D6XNC4-F1
#
_cell.length_a   1.000
_cell.length_b   1.000
_cell.length_c   1.000
_cell.angle_alpha   90.00
_cell.angle_beta   90.00
_cell.angle_gamma   90.00
#
_symmetry.space_group_name_H-M   'P 1'
#
loop_
_entity.id
_entity.type
_entity.pdbx_description
1 polymer ?
#
loop_
_entity_poly.entity_id
_entity_poly.type
_entity_poly.pdbx_seq_one_letter_code
_entity_poly.pdbx_strand_id
1 'polypeptide(L)'
;MSQHMDAELRAKNTGKLLAYISFLFAVCLVVHQVVIVDGQVISYMLEQSGNKVSQNSINAISNSLRYTGILYILAYSAGVVSIKFQHPYLWWFMIAVFISQGFNSLLNPPILYSAIFHVKGFFALVPYGIVVIGSLVAAIFMITTSVKRKSTFNR
;
A
#
# COMPACT_ATOMS: atom_id res chain seq x y z
N MET A 1 23.30 -7.76 -30.48
CA MET A 1 22.19 -6.80 -30.67
C MET A 1 20.88 -7.29 -30.04
N SER A 2 20.53 -8.59 -30.14
CA SER A 2 19.30 -9.15 -29.53
C SER A 2 19.25 -9.09 -28.01
N GLN A 3 20.33 -9.47 -27.30
CA GLN A 3 20.35 -9.51 -25.83
C GLN A 3 20.07 -8.17 -25.14
N HIS A 4 20.53 -7.05 -25.73
CA HIS A 4 20.29 -5.71 -25.20
C HIS A 4 18.83 -5.28 -25.38
N MET A 5 18.23 -5.63 -26.53
CA MET A 5 16.83 -5.37 -26.83
C MET A 5 15.91 -6.21 -25.94
N ASP A 6 16.26 -7.46 -25.65
CA ASP A 6 15.53 -8.34 -24.73
C ASP A 6 15.59 -7.86 -23.28
N ALA A 7 16.72 -7.28 -22.88
CA ALA A 7 16.88 -6.65 -21.57
C ALA A 7 15.93 -5.44 -21.46
N GLU A 8 16.01 -4.50 -22.40
CA GLU A 8 15.19 -3.28 -22.41
C GLU A 8 13.68 -3.57 -22.46
N LEU A 9 13.26 -4.56 -23.25
CA LEU A 9 11.88 -5.00 -23.31
C LEU A 9 11.39 -5.55 -21.96
N ARG A 10 12.22 -6.37 -21.28
CA ARG A 10 11.90 -6.90 -19.95
C ARG A 10 11.77 -5.78 -18.92
N ALA A 11 12.69 -4.82 -18.94
CA ALA A 11 12.64 -3.66 -18.05
C ALA A 11 11.35 -2.87 -18.20
N LYS A 12 10.94 -2.63 -19.44
CA LYS A 12 9.70 -1.92 -19.78
C LYS A 12 8.47 -2.69 -19.32
N ASN A 13 8.46 -4.01 -19.50
CA ASN A 13 7.34 -4.85 -19.05
C ASN A 13 7.25 -4.89 -17.52
N THR A 14 8.38 -5.04 -16.82
CA THR A 14 8.42 -5.00 -15.35
C THR A 14 8.05 -3.61 -14.80
N GLY A 15 8.50 -2.53 -15.44
CA GLY A 15 8.10 -1.17 -15.11
C GLY A 15 6.60 -0.95 -15.27
N LYS A 16 6.00 -1.38 -16.40
CA LYS A 16 4.54 -1.33 -16.59
C LYS A 16 3.78 -2.11 -15.51
N LEU A 17 4.22 -3.33 -15.21
CA LEU A 17 3.61 -4.16 -14.17
C LEU A 17 3.64 -3.43 -12.81
N LEU A 18 4.81 -2.93 -12.40
CA LEU A 18 4.98 -2.21 -11.15
C LEU A 18 4.08 -0.97 -11.09
N ALA A 19 4.02 -0.20 -12.17
CA ALA A 19 3.17 0.97 -12.26
C ALA A 19 1.68 0.65 -12.10
N TYR A 20 1.17 -0.38 -12.81
CA TYR A 20 -0.24 -0.76 -12.71
C TYR A 20 -0.60 -1.29 -11.34
N ILE A 21 0.25 -2.13 -10.75
CA ILE A 21 0.06 -2.64 -9.39
C ILE A 21 0.08 -1.49 -8.38
N SER A 22 1.04 -0.58 -8.50
CA SER A 22 1.15 0.54 -7.55
C SER A 22 -0.04 1.49 -7.69
N PHE A 23 -0.50 1.75 -8.92
CA PHE A 23 -1.71 2.53 -9.14
C PHE A 23 -2.95 1.88 -8.52
N LEU A 24 -3.13 0.57 -8.73
CA LEU A 24 -4.22 -0.18 -8.12
C LEU A 24 -4.19 -0.08 -6.60
N PHE A 25 -3.02 -0.26 -5.98
CA PHE A 25 -2.88 -0.15 -4.53
C PHE A 25 -3.13 1.27 -4.02
N ALA A 26 -2.70 2.30 -4.73
CA ALA A 26 -3.02 3.68 -4.40
C ALA A 26 -4.54 3.93 -4.40
N VAL A 27 -5.26 3.44 -5.40
CA VAL A 27 -6.73 3.56 -5.47
C VAL A 27 -7.39 2.81 -4.32
N CYS A 28 -6.97 1.57 -4.04
CA CYS A 28 -7.49 0.80 -2.90
C CYS A 28 -7.25 1.49 -1.56
N LEU A 29 -6.10 2.14 -1.37
CA LEU A 29 -5.79 2.93 -0.18
C LEU A 29 -6.65 4.17 -0.06
N VAL A 30 -6.92 4.89 -1.16
CA VAL A 30 -7.86 6.02 -1.15
C VAL A 30 -9.23 5.57 -0.67
N VAL A 31 -9.74 4.46 -1.21
CA VAL A 31 -11.04 3.89 -0.79
C VAL A 31 -11.02 3.52 0.69
N HIS A 32 -9.97 2.83 1.15
CA HIS A 32 -9.84 2.48 2.56
C HIS A 32 -9.80 3.71 3.47
N GLN A 33 -8.96 4.69 3.16
CA GLN A 33 -8.65 5.80 4.05
C GLN A 33 -9.72 6.90 4.05
N VAL A 34 -10.38 7.13 2.91
CA VAL A 34 -11.34 8.23 2.74
C VAL A 34 -12.77 7.74 2.92
N VAL A 35 -13.10 6.54 2.45
CA VAL A 35 -14.49 6.04 2.40
C VAL A 35 -14.79 5.09 3.56
N ILE A 36 -13.87 4.16 3.86
CA ILE A 36 -14.14 3.10 4.84
C ILE A 36 -13.85 3.56 6.27
N VAL A 37 -12.67 4.12 6.52
CA VAL A 37 -12.24 4.59 7.84
C VAL A 37 -12.83 5.98 8.11
N ASP A 38 -14.11 6.00 8.47
CA ASP A 38 -14.85 7.21 8.81
C ASP A 38 -15.04 7.39 10.33
N GLY A 39 -15.74 8.46 10.71
CA GLY A 39 -16.01 8.77 12.12
C GLY A 39 -16.82 7.68 12.83
N GLN A 40 -17.66 6.93 12.13
CA GLN A 40 -18.46 5.85 12.74
C GLN A 40 -17.55 4.68 13.13
N VAL A 41 -16.66 4.27 12.23
CA VAL A 41 -15.66 3.22 12.50
C VAL A 41 -14.78 3.60 13.68
N ILE A 42 -14.29 4.84 13.71
CA ILE A 42 -13.41 5.31 14.80
C ILE A 42 -14.17 5.42 16.12
N SER A 43 -15.42 5.87 16.10
CA SER A 43 -16.27 5.94 17.31
C SER A 43 -16.48 4.55 17.87
N TYR A 44 -16.87 3.58 17.03
CA TYR A 44 -17.04 2.19 17.43
C TYR A 44 -15.74 1.60 18.01
N MET A 45 -14.60 1.88 17.37
CA MET A 45 -13.29 1.46 17.86
C MET A 45 -13.00 2.03 19.26
N LEU A 46 -13.32 3.31 19.50
CA LEU A 46 -13.12 3.96 20.80
C LEU A 46 -14.04 3.37 21.88
N GLU A 47 -15.33 3.19 21.59
CA GLU A 47 -16.30 2.59 22.50
C GLU A 47 -15.87 1.18 22.91
N GLN A 48 -15.51 0.36 21.93
CA GLN A 48 -15.11 -1.02 22.17
C GLN A 48 -13.76 -1.14 22.89
N SER A 49 -12.94 -0.08 22.84
CA SER A 49 -11.69 0.01 23.61
C SER A 49 -11.88 0.58 25.01
N GLY A 50 -13.11 0.87 25.44
CA GLY A 50 -13.42 1.49 26.73
C GLY A 50 -13.01 2.97 26.83
N ASN A 51 -12.74 3.63 25.70
CA ASN A 51 -12.34 5.03 25.65
C ASN A 51 -13.56 5.95 25.52
N LYS A 52 -13.45 7.17 26.04
CA LYS A 52 -14.49 8.20 25.86
C LYS A 52 -14.52 8.65 24.40
N VAL A 53 -15.68 8.50 23.78
CA VAL A 53 -15.96 9.06 22.45
C VAL A 53 -16.11 10.56 22.59
N SER A 54 -15.18 11.31 22.01
CA SER A 54 -15.28 12.76 21.88
C SER A 54 -14.92 13.15 20.45
N GLN A 55 -15.47 14.27 19.97
CA GLN A 55 -15.16 14.76 18.63
C GLN A 55 -13.65 15.00 18.46
N ASN A 56 -12.97 15.44 19.52
CA ASN A 56 -11.52 15.64 19.52
C ASN A 56 -10.76 14.32 19.36
N SER A 57 -11.17 13.27 20.08
CA SER A 57 -10.56 11.93 19.96
C SER A 57 -10.74 11.34 18.57
N ILE A 58 -11.96 11.46 18.00
CA ILE A 58 -12.26 10.98 16.65
C ILE A 58 -11.41 11.72 15.61
N ASN A 59 -11.36 13.05 15.70
CA ASN A 59 -10.59 13.87 14.78
C ASN A 59 -9.08 13.58 14.87
N ALA A 60 -8.53 13.42 16.08
CA ALA A 60 -7.12 13.11 16.29
C ALA A 60 -6.73 11.77 15.64
N ILE A 61 -7.50 10.72 15.89
CA ILE A 61 -7.26 9.39 15.30
C ILE A 61 -7.46 9.42 13.78
N SER A 62 -8.56 10.03 13.31
CA SER A 62 -8.87 10.14 11.89
C SER A 62 -7.76 10.86 11.13
N ASN A 63 -7.27 11.98 11.67
CA ASN A 63 -6.17 12.73 11.06
C ASN A 63 -4.88 11.92 11.06
N SER A 64 -4.52 11.26 12.16
CA SER A 64 -3.34 10.41 12.23
C SER A 64 -3.36 9.30 11.17
N LEU A 65 -4.47 8.56 11.07
CA LEU A 65 -4.65 7.51 10.06
C LEU A 65 -4.60 8.10 8.64
N ARG A 66 -5.23 9.26 8.41
CA ARG A 66 -5.23 9.92 7.09
C ARG A 66 -3.85 10.41 6.68
N TYR A 67 -3.05 10.99 7.58
CA TYR A 67 -1.70 11.41 7.25
C TYR A 67 -0.84 10.22 6.80
N THR A 68 -0.86 9.14 7.57
CA THR A 68 -0.16 7.90 7.19
C THR A 68 -0.68 7.37 5.86
N GLY A 69 -1.99 7.29 5.67
CA GLY A 69 -2.60 6.83 4.42
C GLY A 69 -2.22 7.67 3.20
N ILE A 70 -2.20 9.01 3.34
CA ILE A 70 -1.79 9.94 2.27
C ILE A 70 -0.32 9.71 1.89
N LEU A 71 0.57 9.54 2.87
CA LEU A 71 1.99 9.25 2.60
C LEU A 71 2.15 7.96 1.80
N TYR A 72 1.40 6.91 2.15
CA TYR A 72 1.40 5.68 1.37
C TYR A 72 0.84 5.89 -0.03
N ILE A 73 -0.30 6.57 -0.19
CA ILE A 73 -0.89 6.86 -1.51
C ILE A 73 0.12 7.58 -2.42
N LEU A 74 0.84 8.59 -1.89
CA LEU A 74 1.90 9.29 -2.62
C LEU A 74 3.06 8.35 -2.97
N ALA A 75 3.47 7.50 -2.03
CA ALA A 75 4.55 6.53 -2.25
C ALA A 75 4.19 5.50 -3.34
N TYR A 76 2.97 4.95 -3.33
CA TYR A 76 2.47 4.07 -4.40
C TYR A 76 2.34 4.82 -5.73
N SER A 77 1.95 6.09 -5.71
CA SER A 77 1.87 6.92 -6.92
C SER A 77 3.23 7.11 -7.58
N ALA A 78 4.33 7.16 -6.80
CA ALA A 78 5.68 7.18 -7.36
C ALA A 78 5.99 5.93 -8.20
N GLY A 79 5.37 4.79 -7.89
CA GLY A 79 5.48 3.56 -8.69
C GLY A 79 5.01 3.74 -10.14
N VAL A 80 4.07 4.66 -10.41
CA VAL A 80 3.58 4.96 -11.77
C VAL A 80 4.69 5.53 -12.66
N VAL A 81 5.68 6.21 -12.06
CA VAL A 81 6.85 6.76 -12.77
C VAL A 81 7.65 5.65 -13.47
N SER A 82 7.57 4.41 -13.00
CA SER A 82 8.25 3.24 -13.59
C SER A 82 7.75 2.87 -15.00
N ILE A 83 6.64 3.44 -15.49
CA ILE A 83 6.24 3.32 -16.90
C ILE A 83 7.30 3.92 -17.82
N LYS A 84 7.87 5.06 -17.43
CA LYS A 84 8.79 5.84 -18.26
C LYS A 84 10.23 5.81 -17.75
N PHE A 85 10.44 5.67 -16.45
CA PHE A 85 11.77 5.73 -15.84
C PHE A 85 12.04 4.51 -14.95
N GLN A 86 12.84 3.57 -15.46
CA GLN A 86 13.20 2.34 -14.75
C GLN A 86 14.50 2.47 -13.94
N HIS A 87 14.57 3.48 -13.07
CA HIS A 87 15.78 3.73 -12.29
C HIS A 87 15.91 2.74 -11.11
N PRO A 88 17.12 2.21 -10.80
CA PRO A 88 17.33 1.32 -9.66
C PRO A 88 16.87 1.88 -8.30
N TYR A 89 16.98 3.20 -8.09
CA TYR A 89 16.47 3.82 -6.86
C TYR A 89 14.95 3.72 -6.72
N LEU A 90 14.21 3.81 -7.83
CA LEU A 90 12.76 3.61 -7.80
C LEU A 90 12.42 2.17 -7.42
N TRP A 91 13.22 1.20 -7.86
CA TRP A 91 13.04 -0.21 -7.50
C TRP A 91 13.15 -0.42 -5.98
N TRP A 92 14.25 0.05 -5.39
CA TRP A 92 14.49 -0.12 -3.96
C TRP A 92 13.53 0.71 -3.11
N PHE A 93 13.17 1.91 -3.57
CA PHE A 93 12.13 2.72 -2.93
C PHE A 93 10.81 1.94 -2.89
N MET A 94 10.36 1.37 -4.01
CA MET A 94 9.10 0.62 -4.05
C MET A 94 9.16 -0.66 -3.19
N ILE A 95 10.29 -1.35 -3.12
CA ILE A 95 10.48 -2.45 -2.16
C ILE A 95 10.26 -1.95 -0.73
N ALA A 96 10.90 -0.84 -0.35
CA ALA A 96 10.76 -0.28 1.00
C ALA A 96 9.31 0.07 1.32
N VAL A 97 8.58 0.67 0.37
CA VAL A 97 7.15 1.00 0.50
C VAL A 97 6.29 -0.25 0.69
N PHE A 98 6.53 -1.29 -0.11
CA PHE A 98 5.75 -2.53 -0.02
C PHE A 98 5.99 -3.29 1.29
N ILE A 99 7.23 -3.31 1.77
CA ILE A 99 7.58 -3.91 3.06
C ILE A 99 7.00 -3.07 4.20
N SER A 100 7.15 -1.75 4.15
CA SER A 100 6.64 -0.86 5.20
C SER A 100 5.12 -0.91 5.29
N GLN A 101 4.41 -1.12 4.19
CA GLN A 101 2.96 -1.36 4.21
C GLN A 101 2.59 -2.61 5.03
N GLY A 102 3.38 -3.68 4.92
CA GLY A 102 3.22 -4.87 5.76
C GLY A 102 3.36 -4.54 7.25
N PHE A 103 4.39 -3.77 7.62
CA PHE A 103 4.55 -3.29 8.99
C PHE A 103 3.42 -2.36 9.44
N ASN A 104 2.98 -1.45 8.57
CA ASN A 104 1.86 -0.54 8.86
C ASN A 104 0.57 -1.31 9.19
N SER A 105 0.32 -2.40 8.47
CA SER A 105 -0.78 -3.33 8.76
C SER A 105 -0.68 -3.94 10.17
N LEU A 106 0.53 -4.25 10.64
CA LEU A 106 0.76 -4.81 11.97
C LEU A 106 0.67 -3.76 13.08
N LEU A 107 1.06 -2.51 12.80
CA LEU A 107 1.00 -1.40 13.75
C LEU A 107 -0.43 -0.87 13.96
N ASN A 108 -1.28 -1.01 12.94
CA ASN A 108 -2.69 -0.70 13.09
C ASN A 108 -3.34 -1.63 14.13
N PRO A 109 -4.10 -1.07 15.08
CA PRO A 109 -4.62 -1.86 16.19
C PRO A 109 -5.64 -2.90 15.65
N PRO A 110 -5.63 -4.15 16.13
CA PRO A 110 -6.57 -5.19 15.66
C PRO A 110 -8.05 -4.78 15.75
N ILE A 111 -8.37 -3.94 16.74
CA ILE A 111 -9.72 -3.40 16.94
C ILE A 111 -10.20 -2.49 15.81
N LEU A 112 -9.30 -1.87 15.03
CA LEU A 112 -9.66 -1.11 13.83
C LEU A 112 -10.27 -2.04 12.78
N TYR A 113 -9.69 -3.20 12.55
CA TYR A 113 -10.20 -4.17 11.57
C TYR A 113 -11.54 -4.76 12.00
N SER A 114 -11.68 -5.05 13.31
CA SER A 114 -12.95 -5.48 13.88
C SER A 114 -14.02 -4.38 13.75
N ALA A 115 -13.69 -3.13 14.04
CA ALA A 115 -14.60 -2.00 13.90
C ALA A 115 -15.09 -1.82 12.46
N ILE A 116 -14.19 -1.93 11.47
CA ILE A 116 -14.57 -1.88 10.05
C ILE A 116 -15.52 -3.03 9.72
N PHE A 117 -15.21 -4.25 10.15
CA PHE A 117 -16.05 -5.43 9.91
C PHE A 117 -17.46 -5.25 10.50
N HIS A 118 -17.57 -4.74 11.71
CA HIS A 118 -18.86 -4.57 12.39
C HIS A 118 -19.68 -3.39 11.84
N VAL A 119 -19.04 -2.29 11.44
CA VAL A 119 -19.74 -1.08 10.99
C VAL A 119 -20.05 -1.11 9.48
N LYS A 120 -19.12 -1.63 8.66
CA LYS A 120 -19.19 -1.58 7.20
C LYS A 120 -19.29 -2.96 6.53
N GLY A 121 -19.08 -4.04 7.29
CA GLY A 121 -19.13 -5.41 6.78
C GLY A 121 -17.81 -5.89 6.16
N PHE A 122 -17.77 -7.19 5.81
CA PHE A 122 -16.59 -7.86 5.29
C PHE A 122 -15.98 -7.21 4.04
N PHE A 123 -16.83 -6.79 3.09
CA PHE A 123 -16.35 -6.22 1.82
C PHE A 123 -15.56 -4.92 2.00
N ALA A 124 -15.76 -4.21 3.11
CA ALA A 124 -14.97 -3.02 3.43
C ALA A 124 -13.52 -3.32 3.83
N LEU A 125 -13.19 -4.57 4.18
CA LEU A 125 -11.81 -4.97 4.46
C LEU A 125 -11.03 -5.32 3.17
N VAL A 126 -11.73 -5.64 2.08
CA VAL A 126 -11.13 -6.15 0.84
C VAL A 126 -10.13 -5.16 0.23
N PRO A 127 -10.41 -3.84 0.09
CA PRO A 127 -9.44 -2.91 -0.49
C PRO A 127 -8.11 -2.89 0.27
N TYR A 128 -8.16 -2.87 1.60
CA TYR A 128 -6.95 -2.86 2.41
C TYR A 128 -6.23 -4.22 2.39
N GLY A 129 -6.97 -5.32 2.43
CA GLY A 129 -6.42 -6.68 2.30
C GLY A 129 -5.67 -6.87 0.98
N ILE A 130 -6.22 -6.39 -0.14
CA ILE A 130 -5.55 -6.40 -1.46
C ILE A 130 -4.22 -5.65 -1.39
N VAL A 131 -4.20 -4.46 -0.76
CA VAL A 131 -2.97 -3.66 -0.64
C VAL A 131 -1.94 -4.39 0.20
N VAL A 132 -2.30 -4.93 1.36
CA VAL A 132 -1.35 -5.59 2.26
C VAL A 132 -0.78 -6.87 1.63
N ILE A 133 -1.64 -7.78 1.20
CA ILE A 133 -1.23 -9.06 0.61
C ILE A 133 -0.50 -8.81 -0.71
N GLY A 134 -1.06 -7.94 -1.55
CA GLY A 134 -0.48 -7.59 -2.84
C GLY A 134 0.88 -6.93 -2.71
N SER A 135 1.09 -6.08 -1.70
CA SER A 135 2.40 -5.47 -1.43
C SER A 135 3.43 -6.50 -0.99
N LEU A 136 3.06 -7.45 -0.13
CA LEU A 136 3.97 -8.54 0.25
C LEU A 136 4.35 -9.39 -0.96
N VAL A 137 3.38 -9.76 -1.81
CA VAL A 137 3.64 -10.50 -3.06
C VAL A 137 4.56 -9.70 -3.99
N ALA A 138 4.31 -8.40 -4.17
CA ALA A 138 5.14 -7.53 -5.00
C ALA A 138 6.56 -7.39 -4.44
N ALA A 139 6.73 -7.22 -3.13
CA ALA A 139 8.03 -7.18 -2.47
C ALA A 139 8.81 -8.49 -2.68
N ILE A 140 8.18 -9.64 -2.48
CA ILE A 140 8.79 -10.96 -2.70
C ILE A 140 9.22 -11.10 -4.16
N PHE A 141 8.35 -10.72 -5.11
CA PHE A 141 8.68 -10.74 -6.54
C PHE A 141 9.90 -9.88 -6.85
N MET A 142 9.95 -8.65 -6.33
CA MET A 142 11.06 -7.73 -6.57
C MET A 142 12.35 -8.23 -5.94
N ILE A 143 12.33 -8.68 -4.68
CA ILE A 143 13.51 -9.26 -4.00
C ILE A 143 14.01 -10.49 -4.77
N THR A 144 13.11 -11.40 -5.14
CA THR A 144 13.46 -12.61 -5.89
C THR A 144 14.10 -12.26 -7.23
N THR A 145 13.56 -11.25 -7.92
CA THR A 145 14.11 -10.75 -9.18
C THR A 145 15.51 -10.19 -8.97
N SER A 146 15.71 -9.40 -7.91
CA SER A 146 17.01 -8.84 -7.55
C SER A 146 18.05 -9.88 -7.19
N VAL A 147 17.68 -10.91 -6.43
CA VAL A 147 18.60 -11.99 -6.06
C VAL A 147 18.95 -12.86 -7.27
N LYS A 148 17.94 -13.33 -8.01
CA LYS A 148 18.16 -14.27 -9.13
C LYS A 148 18.86 -13.64 -10.32
N ARG A 149 18.54 -12.38 -10.64
CA ARG A 149 19.10 -11.69 -11.80
C ARG A 149 20.31 -10.84 -11.46
N LYS A 150 20.65 -10.69 -10.16
CA LYS A 150 21.59 -9.69 -9.65
C LYS A 150 21.27 -8.28 -10.17
N SER A 151 19.99 -8.03 -10.41
CA SER A 151 19.49 -6.92 -11.23
C SER A 151 18.18 -6.33 -10.73
N THR A 152 17.96 -5.04 -10.98
CA THR A 152 16.68 -4.39 -10.72
C THR A 152 15.78 -4.49 -11.97
N PHE A 153 15.47 -3.35 -12.59
CA PHE A 153 14.69 -3.32 -13.82
C PHE A 153 15.49 -3.84 -15.02
N ASN A 154 16.82 -3.61 -15.11
CA ASN A 154 17.58 -3.99 -16.30
C ASN A 154 19.12 -3.98 -16.25
N ARG A 155 19.75 -4.12 -15.10
CA ARG A 155 21.23 -4.14 -14.98
C ARG A 155 21.74 -5.35 -14.26
#